data_AF-A0A9E2VLD7-F1
#
_entry.id   AF-A0A9E2VLD7-F1
#
_cell.length_a   1.000
_cell.length_b   1.000
_cell.length_c   1.000
_cell.angle_alpha   90.00
_cell.angle_beta   90.00
_cell.angle_gamma   90.00
#
_symmetry.space_group_name_H-M   'P 1'
#
loop_
_entity.id
_entity.type
_entity.pdbx_description
1 polymer ?
#
loop_
_entity_poly.entity_id
_entity_poly.type
_entity_poly.pdbx_seq_one_letter_code
_entity_poly.pdbx_strand_id
1 'polypeptide(L)'
;MSKTPNPTSPPQTAIRLKPPSRIGDGCFRWLAWTMAMVVLGLTALVGWELFQGSVLSLHRFGWRFLVRSDWDPVNGSFGALPFIFGTLVSSLLGLILALPLGVATA
;
A
#
# COMPACT_ATOMS: atom_id res chain seq x y z
N MET A 1 -20.22 37.72 55.02
CA MET A 1 -20.08 36.54 54.12
C MET A 1 -18.58 36.32 53.87
N SER A 2 -17.93 35.51 54.71
CA SER A 2 -16.48 35.28 54.73
C SER A 2 -16.07 34.24 53.68
N LYS A 3 -15.21 34.62 52.71
CA LYS A 3 -14.50 33.65 51.88
C LYS A 3 -13.24 33.22 52.62
N THR A 4 -13.28 32.04 53.23
CA THR A 4 -12.08 31.34 53.71
C THR A 4 -11.24 30.91 52.50
N PRO A 5 -9.90 31.07 52.53
CA PRO A 5 -9.03 30.45 51.54
C PRO A 5 -8.98 28.94 51.80
N ASN A 6 -9.25 28.13 50.79
CA ASN A 6 -9.19 26.67 50.87
C ASN A 6 -7.71 26.21 50.88
N PRO A 7 -7.18 25.56 51.95
CA PRO A 7 -5.76 25.26 52.07
C PRO A 7 -5.30 23.93 51.41
N THR A 8 -6.07 23.33 50.49
CA THR A 8 -5.77 21.98 49.96
C THR A 8 -5.81 21.87 48.43
N SER A 9 -5.05 22.70 47.72
CA SER A 9 -4.63 22.32 46.37
C SER A 9 -3.34 21.52 46.48
N PRO A 10 -3.29 20.23 46.08
CA PRO A 10 -2.03 19.49 46.04
C PRO A 10 -1.07 20.22 45.10
N PRO A 11 0.26 20.19 45.37
CA PRO A 11 1.23 20.77 44.46
C PRO A 11 1.06 20.09 43.11
N GLN A 12 0.54 20.84 42.14
CA GLN A 12 0.47 20.38 40.76
C GLN A 12 1.90 20.34 40.24
N THR A 13 2.59 19.23 40.49
CA THR A 13 3.85 18.87 39.84
C THR A 13 3.51 18.53 38.40
N ALA A 14 3.13 19.55 37.63
CA ALA A 14 2.98 19.45 36.20
C ALA A 14 4.36 19.06 35.66
N ILE A 15 4.50 17.80 35.24
CA ILE A 15 5.70 17.32 34.56
C ILE A 15 5.83 18.18 33.31
N ARG A 16 6.70 19.19 33.38
CA ARG A 16 6.98 20.09 32.27
C ARG A 16 7.83 19.31 31.27
N LEU A 17 7.16 18.57 30.39
CA LEU A 17 7.79 17.92 29.26
C LEU A 17 8.57 18.97 28.47
N LYS A 18 9.86 18.72 28.24
CA LYS A 18 10.74 19.60 27.48
C LYS A 18 10.09 19.83 26.10
N PRO A 19 9.93 21.08 25.64
CA PRO A 19 9.30 21.35 24.36
C PRO A 19 10.02 20.56 23.26
N PRO A 20 9.30 19.92 22.33
CA PRO A 20 9.89 19.12 21.28
C PRO A 20 10.93 19.95 20.51
N SER A 21 12.05 19.32 20.19
CA SER A 21 13.14 20.00 19.50
C SER A 21 12.71 20.35 18.08
N ARG A 22 12.55 21.65 17.78
CA ARG A 22 12.15 22.16 16.46
C ARG A 22 13.01 21.64 15.30
N ILE A 23 14.28 21.32 15.58
CA ILE A 23 15.25 20.78 14.61
C ILE A 23 14.91 19.32 14.27
N GLY A 24 14.55 18.51 15.28
CA GLY A 24 14.14 17.11 15.09
C GLY A 24 12.85 17.00 14.26
N ASP A 25 11.87 17.85 14.57
CA ASP A 25 10.60 17.90 13.82
C ASP A 25 10.82 18.32 12.35
N GLY A 26 11.73 19.27 12.12
CA GLY A 26 12.11 19.72 10.78
C GLY A 26 12.77 18.61 9.96
N CYS A 27 13.75 17.92 10.55
CA CYS A 27 14.47 16.81 9.92
C CYS A 27 13.52 15.65 9.60
N PHE A 28 12.70 15.24 10.57
CA PHE A 28 11.71 14.17 10.39
C PHE A 28 10.72 14.50 9.28
N ARG A 29 10.21 15.73 9.23
CA ARG A 29 9.28 16.17 8.18
C ARG A 29 9.93 16.10 6.80
N TRP A 30 11.19 16.52 6.67
CA TRP A 30 11.90 16.49 5.39
C TRP A 30 12.20 15.07 4.92
N LEU A 31 12.61 14.20 5.86
CA LEU A 31 12.84 12.78 5.60
C LEU A 31 11.54 12.08 5.15
N ALA A 32 10.44 12.30 5.88
CA ALA A 32 9.13 11.74 5.54
C ALA A 32 8.66 12.19 4.15
N TRP A 33 8.83 13.48 3.83
CA TRP A 33 8.53 14.01 2.50
C TRP A 33 9.38 13.38 1.41
N THR A 34 10.68 13.22 1.66
CA THR A 34 11.60 12.59 0.70
C THR A 34 11.20 11.14 0.45
N MET A 35 10.89 10.37 1.50
CA MET A 35 10.42 8.99 1.37
C MET A 35 9.13 8.91 0.57
N ALA A 36 8.16 9.79 0.84
CA ALA A 36 6.92 9.85 0.07
C ALA A 36 7.17 10.13 -1.42
N MET A 37 8.04 11.08 -1.74
CA MET A 37 8.43 11.39 -3.12
C MET A 37 9.17 10.24 -3.80
N VAL A 38 10.06 9.55 -3.08
CA VAL A 38 10.77 8.37 -3.59
C VAL A 38 9.79 7.25 -3.92
N VAL A 39 8.86 6.93 -3.02
CA VAL A 39 7.85 5.89 -3.26
C VAL A 39 6.97 6.25 -4.47
N LEU A 40 6.53 7.51 -4.56
CA LEU A 40 5.74 7.99 -5.70
C LEU A 40 6.54 7.89 -7.00
N GLY A 41 7.81 8.31 -6.98
CA GLY A 41 8.72 8.24 -8.13
C GLY A 41 8.98 6.81 -8.58
N LEU A 42 9.24 5.89 -7.65
CA LEU A 42 9.42 4.47 -7.96
C LEU A 42 8.14 3.86 -8.55
N THR A 43 6.99 4.19 -7.99
CA THR A 43 5.69 3.71 -8.51
C THR A 43 5.48 4.20 -9.94
N ALA A 44 5.76 5.48 -10.21
CA ALA A 44 5.67 6.04 -11.55
C ALA A 44 6.67 5.40 -12.52
N LEU A 45 7.91 5.15 -12.07
CA LEU A 45 8.96 4.52 -12.89
C LEU A 45 8.59 3.08 -13.26
N VAL A 46 8.14 2.29 -12.29
CA VAL A 46 7.67 0.91 -12.52
C VAL A 46 6.45 0.92 -13.45
N GLY A 47 5.51 1.83 -13.24
CA GLY A 47 4.36 2.01 -14.13
C GLY A 47 4.77 2.36 -15.56
N TRP A 48 5.78 3.22 -15.72
CA TRP A 48 6.32 3.60 -17.03
C TRP A 48 6.98 2.43 -17.75
N GLU A 49 7.82 1.67 -17.05
CA GLU A 49 8.49 0.49 -17.59
C GLU A 49 7.47 -0.58 -18.02
N LEU A 50 6.47 -0.84 -17.17
CA LEU A 50 5.36 -1.74 -17.48
C LEU A 50 4.56 -1.27 -18.70
N PHE A 51 4.32 0.04 -18.82
CA PHE A 51 3.59 0.59 -19.96
C PHE A 51 4.36 0.35 -21.26
N GLN A 52 5.66 0.67 -21.31
CA GLN A 52 6.48 0.42 -22.50
C GLN A 52 6.56 -1.07 -22.85
N GLY A 53 6.76 -1.95 -21.85
CA GLY A 53 6.82 -3.40 -22.06
C GLY A 53 5.47 -4.01 -22.50
N SER A 54 4.36 -3.52 -21.95
CA SER A 54 3.00 -4.01 -22.29
C SER A 54 2.54 -3.55 -23.67
N VAL A 55 2.89 -2.33 -24.09
CA VAL A 55 2.58 -1.82 -25.43
C VAL A 55 3.28 -2.66 -26.51
N LEU A 56 4.55 -3.04 -26.32
CA LEU A 56 5.27 -3.90 -27.26
C LEU A 56 4.60 -5.28 -27.44
N SER A 57 4.10 -5.86 -26.36
CA SER A 57 3.37 -7.14 -26.39
C SER A 57 1.98 -6.99 -27.01
N LEU A 58 1.27 -5.90 -26.74
CA LEU A 58 0.01 -5.56 -27.41
C LEU A 58 0.19 -5.33 -28.91
N HIS A 59 1.27 -4.70 -29.37
CA HIS A 59 1.55 -4.56 -30.81
C HIS A 59 1.87 -5.90 -31.49
N ARG A 60 2.53 -6.82 -30.79
CA ARG A 60 2.91 -8.13 -31.34
C ARG A 60 1.72 -9.10 -31.44
N PHE A 61 0.82 -9.09 -30.45
CA PHE A 61 -0.28 -10.06 -30.34
C PHE A 61 -1.68 -9.45 -30.60
N GLY A 62 -1.81 -8.12 -30.61
CA GLY A 62 -3.04 -7.38 -30.85
C GLY A 62 -4.09 -7.54 -29.73
N TRP A 63 -5.27 -6.94 -29.93
CA TRP A 63 -6.43 -7.07 -29.04
C TRP A 63 -6.88 -8.51 -28.79
N ARG A 64 -6.53 -9.42 -29.71
CA ARG A 64 -6.85 -10.84 -29.61
C ARG A 64 -6.06 -11.55 -28.51
N PHE A 65 -4.95 -10.96 -28.02
CA PHE A 65 -4.20 -11.42 -26.84
C PHE A 65 -5.07 -11.54 -25.58
N LEU A 66 -6.04 -10.63 -25.41
CA LEU A 66 -6.91 -10.58 -24.23
C LEU A 66 -7.98 -11.68 -24.23
N VAL A 67 -8.33 -12.23 -25.40
CA VAL A 67 -9.45 -13.18 -25.59
C VAL A 67 -8.95 -14.56 -26.03
N ARG A 68 -7.69 -14.68 -26.44
CA ARG A 68 -7.06 -15.97 -26.75
C ARG A 68 -6.81 -16.73 -25.45
N SER A 69 -7.34 -17.95 -25.39
CA SER A 69 -7.08 -18.92 -24.34
C SER A 69 -5.81 -19.77 -24.60
N ASP A 70 -5.21 -19.62 -25.79
CA ASP A 70 -4.07 -20.41 -26.22
C ASP A 70 -2.81 -20.01 -25.41
N TRP A 71 -2.22 -21.00 -24.74
CA TRP A 71 -0.91 -20.90 -24.12
C TRP A 71 -0.01 -21.95 -24.77
N ASP A 72 0.65 -21.55 -25.86
CA ASP A 72 1.62 -22.38 -26.57
C ASP A 72 3.03 -21.81 -26.39
N PRO A 73 3.79 -22.30 -25.38
CA PRO A 73 5.14 -21.84 -25.10
C PRO A 73 6.15 -22.27 -26.18
N VAL A 74 5.79 -23.23 -27.05
CA VAL A 74 6.66 -23.74 -28.11
C VAL A 74 6.56 -22.86 -29.36
N ASN A 75 5.35 -22.46 -29.73
CA ASN A 75 5.11 -21.55 -30.87
C ASN A 75 5.11 -20.06 -30.47
N GLY A 76 5.41 -19.73 -29.21
CA GLY A 76 5.50 -18.36 -28.71
C GLY A 76 4.16 -17.62 -28.69
N SER A 77 3.04 -18.34 -28.65
CA SER A 77 1.69 -17.77 -28.60
C SER A 77 1.19 -17.78 -27.16
N PHE A 78 1.14 -16.61 -26.56
CA PHE A 78 0.68 -16.43 -25.18
C PHE A 78 -0.62 -15.64 -25.19
N GLY A 79 -1.63 -16.11 -24.44
CA GLY A 79 -2.87 -15.40 -24.18
C GLY A 79 -2.94 -14.88 -22.75
N ALA A 80 -3.69 -13.81 -22.51
CA ALA A 80 -3.88 -13.23 -21.17
C ALA A 80 -4.88 -14.02 -20.30
N LEU A 81 -5.84 -14.72 -20.92
CA LEU A 81 -6.93 -15.42 -20.23
C LEU A 81 -6.47 -16.45 -19.20
N PRO A 82 -5.49 -17.34 -19.49
CA PRO A 82 -4.99 -18.30 -18.50
C PRO A 82 -4.42 -17.61 -17.25
N PHE A 83 -3.76 -16.47 -17.43
CA PHE A 83 -3.19 -15.69 -16.34
C PHE A 83 -4.28 -15.02 -15.48
N ILE A 84 -5.28 -14.41 -16.12
CA ILE A 84 -6.44 -13.83 -15.42
C ILE A 84 -7.18 -14.91 -14.63
N PHE A 85 -7.42 -16.06 -15.24
CA PHE A 85 -8.09 -17.19 -14.60
C PHE A 85 -7.32 -17.69 -13.38
N GLY A 86 -6.00 -17.89 -13.50
CA GLY A 86 -5.16 -18.31 -12.37
C GLY A 86 -5.19 -17.33 -11.20
N THR A 87 -5.18 -16.02 -11.50
CA THR A 87 -5.24 -14.97 -10.49
C THR A 87 -6.60 -14.96 -9.77
N LEU A 88 -7.70 -15.05 -10.54
CA LEU A 88 -9.06 -15.11 -9.99
C LEU A 88 -9.27 -16.34 -9.12
N VAL A 89 -8.90 -17.52 -9.62
CA VAL A 89 -9.02 -18.78 -8.87
C VAL A 89 -8.20 -18.71 -7.58
N SER A 90 -6.95 -18.23 -7.65
CA SER A 90 -6.10 -18.11 -6.46
C SER A 90 -6.68 -17.14 -5.43
N SER A 91 -7.17 -15.97 -5.86
CA SER A 91 -7.79 -14.99 -4.96
C SER A 91 -9.09 -15.52 -4.33
N LEU A 92 -9.90 -16.24 -5.10
CA LEU A 92 -11.14 -16.84 -4.62
C LEU A 92 -10.86 -17.95 -3.60
N LEU A 93 -9.89 -18.82 -3.88
CA LEU A 93 -9.45 -19.84 -2.93
C LEU A 93 -8.91 -19.21 -1.64
N GLY A 94 -8.11 -18.15 -1.77
CA GLY A 94 -7.64 -17.37 -0.62
C GLY A 94 -8.79 -16.82 0.22
N LEU A 95 -9.81 -16.23 -0.40
CA LEU A 95 -11.01 -15.73 0.28
C LEU A 95 -11.79 -16.84 0.97
N ILE A 96 -12.01 -17.97 0.27
CA ILE A 96 -12.73 -19.13 0.81
C ILE A 96 -12.03 -19.69 2.04
N LEU A 97 -10.70 -19.67 2.09
CA LEU A 97 -9.93 -20.12 3.25
C LEU A 97 -9.89 -19.05 4.35
N ALA A 98 -9.72 -17.78 4.00
CA ALA A 98 -9.59 -16.68 4.96
C ALA A 98 -10.90 -16.37 5.70
N LEU A 99 -12.05 -16.46 5.02
CA LEU A 99 -13.37 -16.19 5.60
C LEU A 99 -13.69 -17.06 6.84
N PRO A 100 -13.66 -18.41 6.76
CA PRO A 100 -13.94 -19.26 7.91
C PRO A 100 -12.89 -19.13 9.01
N LEU A 101 -11.61 -18.97 8.67
CA LEU A 101 -10.55 -18.75 9.66
C LEU A 101 -10.76 -17.44 10.43
N GLY A 102 -11.12 -16.36 9.72
CA GLY A 102 -11.40 -15.07 10.34
C GLY A 102 -12.62 -15.10 11.26
N VAL A 103 -13.72 -15.73 10.80
CA VAL A 103 -14.93 -15.91 11.63
C VAL A 103 -14.67 -16.81 12.83
N ALA A 104 -13.83 -17.84 12.70
CA ALA A 104 -13.49 -18.72 13.82
C ALA A 104 -12.64 -18.04 14.91
N THR A 105 -11.88 -16.99 14.57
CA THR A 105 -11.05 -16.25 15.53
C THR A 105 -11.75 -15.07 16.22
N ALA A 106 -12.92 -14.65 15.72
CA ALA A 106 -13.72 -13.54 16.25
C ALA A 106 -14.68 -14.01 17.34
#